data_AF-A0A0V0HM06-F1
#
_entry.id   AF-A0A0V0HM06-F1
#
_cell.length_a   1.000
_cell.length_b   1.000
_cell.length_c   1.000
_cell.angle_alpha   90.00
_cell.angle_beta   90.00
_cell.angle_gamma   90.00
#
_symmetry.space_group_name_H-M   'P 1'
#
loop_
_entity.id
_entity.type
_entity.pdbx_description
1 polymer ?
#
loop_
_entity_poly.entity_id
_entity_poly.type
_entity_poly.pdbx_seq_one_letter_code
_entity_poly.pdbx_strand_id
1 'polypeptide(L)'
;MCPVNVHWNVKSNYNKYWSVKMTITNFNYRFNYTQWTLVVQHPNLNKATQVSSFLYKPLMPNLSTNDTALFYGRKSYNDVLMQAGPKGNVHSDLTLQKDRKILALKKGWAFPRRVYFNGNPCVMPSPESYPYLPYSAGTR
;
A
#
# COMPACT_ATOMS: atom_id res chain seq x y z
N MET A 1 8.59 -9.56 14.24
CA MET A 1 7.87 -9.92 13.00
C MET A 1 6.65 -9.00 12.87
N CYS A 2 6.29 -8.57 11.66
CA CYS A 2 5.12 -7.72 11.42
C CYS A 2 3.83 -8.45 11.86
N PRO A 3 3.02 -7.88 12.77
CA PRO A 3 1.92 -8.59 13.42
C PRO A 3 0.60 -8.51 12.65
N VAL A 4 0.63 -7.98 11.44
CA VAL A 4 -0.54 -7.78 10.56
C VAL A 4 -0.25 -8.37 9.19
N ASN A 5 -1.31 -8.67 8.43
CA ASN A 5 -1.20 -8.89 6.99
C ASN A 5 -1.59 -7.62 6.25
N VAL A 6 -0.75 -7.21 5.30
CA VAL A 6 -1.04 -6.10 4.40
C VAL A 6 -1.33 -6.67 3.03
N HIS A 7 -2.60 -6.67 2.65
CA HIS A 7 -3.06 -7.11 1.34
C HIS A 7 -3.12 -5.92 0.40
N TRP A 8 -2.29 -5.96 -0.64
CA TRP A 8 -2.24 -4.97 -1.71
C TRP A 8 -2.87 -5.53 -2.97
N ASN A 9 -4.10 -5.10 -3.28
CA ASN A 9 -4.85 -5.59 -4.44
C ASN A 9 -4.93 -4.53 -5.54
N VAL A 10 -4.41 -4.82 -6.73
CA VAL A 10 -4.52 -3.95 -7.91
C VAL A 10 -5.88 -4.21 -8.57
N LYS A 11 -6.82 -3.29 -8.39
CA LYS A 11 -8.21 -3.41 -8.88
C LYS A 11 -8.34 -3.15 -10.37
N SER A 12 -7.80 -2.01 -10.81
CA SER A 12 -7.97 -1.52 -12.17
C SER A 12 -6.70 -0.89 -12.71
N ASN A 13 -6.51 -1.07 -14.01
CA ASN A 13 -5.37 -0.62 -14.77
C ASN A 13 -5.83 0.33 -15.88
N TYR A 14 -5.99 1.61 -15.58
CA TYR A 14 -6.37 2.63 -16.57
C TYR A 14 -5.13 3.17 -17.29
N ASN A 15 -5.25 3.76 -18.47
CA ASN A 15 -4.08 4.28 -19.23
C ASN A 15 -3.08 5.08 -18.40
N LYS A 16 -3.56 6.00 -17.55
CA LYS A 16 -2.73 6.92 -16.76
C LYS A 16 -2.60 6.58 -15.28
N TYR A 17 -3.47 5.71 -14.73
CA TYR A 17 -3.54 5.44 -13.30
C TYR A 17 -3.81 3.98 -12.96
N TRP A 18 -3.34 3.57 -11.79
CA TRP A 18 -3.68 2.31 -11.13
C TRP A 18 -4.64 2.60 -9.98
N SER A 19 -5.69 1.80 -9.87
CA SER A 19 -6.50 1.75 -8.65
C SER A 19 -6.06 0.55 -7.83
N VAL A 20 -5.69 0.81 -6.58
CA VAL A 20 -5.24 -0.20 -5.63
C VAL A 20 -6.14 -0.15 -4.40
N LYS A 21 -6.56 -1.31 -3.89
CA LYS A 21 -7.13 -1.44 -2.55
C LYS A 21 -6.08 -2.02 -1.62
N MET A 22 -5.70 -1.24 -0.61
CA MET A 22 -4.85 -1.68 0.47
C MET A 22 -5.71 -2.07 1.66
N THR A 23 -5.48 -3.26 2.22
CA THR A 23 -6.18 -3.77 3.41
C THR A 23 -5.17 -4.22 4.44
N ILE A 24 -5.30 -3.74 5.67
CA ILE A 24 -4.47 -4.14 6.82
C ILE A 24 -5.35 -5.01 7.72
N THR A 25 -4.93 -6.24 7.97
CA THR A 25 -5.67 -7.20 8.80
C THR A 25 -4.85 -7.58 10.02
N ASN A 26 -5.45 -7.46 11.18
CA ASN A 26 -4.87 -7.86 12.45
C ASN A 26 -5.12 -9.35 12.71
N PHE A 27 -4.07 -10.11 12.99
CA PHE A 27 -4.15 -11.52 13.35
C PHE A 27 -4.02 -11.76 14.85
N ASN A 28 -3.78 -10.71 15.64
CA ASN A 28 -3.71 -10.80 17.08
C ASN A 28 -5.12 -10.79 17.68
N TYR A 29 -5.48 -11.88 18.36
CA TYR A 29 -6.79 -12.06 19.01
C TYR A 29 -6.94 -11.30 20.34
N ARG A 30 -5.84 -10.81 20.91
CA ARG A 30 -5.81 -10.20 22.25
C ARG A 30 -5.43 -8.72 22.24
N PHE A 31 -5.16 -8.13 21.08
CA PHE A 31 -4.58 -6.80 21.00
C PHE A 31 -5.17 -5.95 19.88
N ASN A 32 -5.52 -4.71 20.22
CA ASN A 32 -5.92 -3.67 19.28
C ASN A 32 -4.74 -2.73 19.02
N TYR A 33 -4.54 -2.31 17.78
CA TYR A 33 -3.55 -1.29 17.43
C TYR A 33 -4.21 0.09 17.35
N THR A 34 -3.99 0.93 18.36
CA THR A 34 -4.39 2.34 18.34
C THR A 34 -3.32 3.18 17.65
N GLN A 35 -3.74 4.24 16.96
CA GLN A 35 -2.86 5.16 16.21
C GLN A 35 -1.85 4.42 15.34
N TRP A 36 -2.30 3.34 14.71
CA TRP A 36 -1.44 2.51 13.89
C TRP A 36 -0.88 3.30 12.71
N THR A 37 0.32 2.91 12.30
CA THR A 37 1.07 3.51 11.21
C THR A 37 1.53 2.45 10.25
N LEU A 38 1.41 2.73 8.97
CA LEU A 38 1.91 1.89 7.90
C LEU A 38 2.81 2.73 6.99
N VAL A 39 4.09 2.42 6.96
CA VAL A 39 5.03 3.03 6.01
C VAL A 39 5.17 2.11 4.81
N VAL A 40 4.97 2.66 3.62
CA VAL A 40 5.06 1.94 2.36
C VAL A 40 6.06 2.65 1.46
N GLN A 41 7.01 1.89 0.93
CA GLN A 41 7.88 2.34 -0.15
C GLN A 41 7.38 1.76 -1.47
N HIS A 42 6.99 2.62 -2.40
CA HIS A 42 6.59 2.27 -3.74
C HIS A 42 6.99 3.38 -4.72
N PRO A 43 7.61 3.05 -5.87
CA PRO A 43 8.09 4.03 -6.85
C PRO A 43 7.06 5.03 -7.42
N ASN A 44 5.76 4.80 -7.20
CA ASN A 44 4.65 5.59 -7.75
C ASN A 44 3.90 6.36 -6.65
N LEU A 45 4.32 6.25 -5.38
CA LEU A 45 3.73 7.03 -4.28
C LEU A 45 4.07 8.52 -4.39
N ASN A 46 5.17 8.87 -5.07
CA ASN A 46 5.50 10.25 -5.43
C ASN A 46 4.39 10.95 -6.24
N LYS A 47 3.55 10.17 -6.93
CA LYS A 47 2.45 10.63 -7.77
C LYS A 47 1.11 10.01 -7.31
N ALA A 48 0.97 9.77 -6.00
CA ALA A 48 -0.31 9.37 -5.43
C ALA A 48 -1.30 10.53 -5.55
N THR A 49 -2.38 10.33 -6.31
CA THR A 49 -3.35 11.40 -6.59
C THR A 49 -4.53 11.37 -5.63
N GLN A 50 -4.91 10.19 -5.13
CA GLN A 50 -6.02 10.03 -4.20
C GLN A 50 -5.75 8.89 -3.22
N VAL A 51 -6.04 9.13 -1.95
CA VAL A 51 -6.05 8.14 -0.86
C VAL A 51 -7.39 8.27 -0.15
N SER A 52 -8.24 7.25 -0.23
CA SER A 52 -9.54 7.23 0.44
C SER A 52 -9.41 6.56 1.82
N SER A 53 -10.25 6.94 2.80
CA SER A 53 -10.35 6.34 4.13
C SER A 53 -9.14 6.47 5.08
N PHE A 54 -7.90 6.50 4.60
CA PHE A 54 -6.70 6.75 5.41
C PHE A 54 -6.25 8.21 5.29
N LEU A 55 -5.35 8.61 6.19
CA LEU A 55 -4.52 9.80 6.02
C LEU A 55 -3.17 9.38 5.43
N TYR A 56 -2.58 10.29 4.67
CA TYR A 56 -1.38 10.06 3.89
C TYR A 56 -0.41 11.22 4.09
N LYS A 57 0.86 10.89 4.38
CA LYS A 57 1.95 11.86 4.47
C LYS A 57 3.20 11.32 3.77
N PRO A 58 3.69 11.98 2.70
CA PRO A 58 5.01 11.67 2.15
C PRO A 58 6.10 11.89 3.21
N LEU A 59 7.04 10.96 3.36
CA LEU A 59 8.07 11.04 4.41
C LEU A 59 9.40 11.65 3.94
N MET A 60 9.70 11.61 2.64
CA MET A 60 11.00 12.03 2.12
C MET A 60 10.88 13.07 0.99
N PRO A 61 10.24 14.24 1.21
CA PRO A 61 9.99 15.23 0.15
C PRO A 61 11.26 15.86 -0.45
N ASN A 62 12.41 15.75 0.22
CA ASN A 62 13.64 16.50 -0.07
C ASN A 62 14.80 15.63 -0.59
N LEU A 63 14.60 14.32 -0.78
CA LEU A 63 15.55 13.46 -1.51
C LEU A 63 15.04 13.24 -2.94
N SER A 64 15.93 12.84 -3.84
CA SER A 64 15.64 12.64 -5.27
C SER A 64 14.50 11.64 -5.58
N THR A 65 14.00 10.91 -4.57
CA THR A 65 12.88 9.98 -4.68
C THR A 65 11.87 10.14 -3.54
N ASN A 66 10.70 10.74 -3.83
CA ASN A 66 9.53 10.80 -2.93
C ASN A 66 8.74 9.47 -2.96
N ASP A 67 9.41 8.33 -2.90
CA ASP A 67 8.79 7.01 -3.11
C ASP A 67 8.25 6.36 -1.81
N THR A 68 8.38 7.05 -0.68
CA THR A 68 8.02 6.52 0.65
C THR A 68 6.95 7.38 1.31
N ALA A 69 5.90 6.72 1.79
CA ALA A 69 4.78 7.39 2.43
C ALA A 69 4.33 6.69 3.71
N LEU A 70 3.85 7.52 4.64
CA LEU A 70 3.18 7.12 5.87
C LEU A 70 1.66 7.15 5.66
N PHE A 71 1.02 6.04 5.99
CA PHE A 71 -0.42 5.91 6.10
C PHE A 71 -0.81 5.70 7.56
N TYR A 72 -1.91 6.30 7.96
CA TYR A 72 -2.44 6.17 9.32
C TYR A 72 -3.95 6.40 9.35
N GLY A 73 -4.58 5.93 10.41
CA GLY A 73 -6.02 6.05 10.58
C GLY A 73 -6.49 7.49 10.83
N ARG A 74 -7.70 7.79 10.39
CA ARG A 74 -8.46 9.00 10.73
C ARG A 74 -9.03 8.82 12.14
N LYS A 75 -8.81 9.84 12.98
CA LYS A 75 -9.31 9.87 14.36
C LYS A 75 -10.82 9.62 14.40
N SER A 76 -11.27 8.77 15.32
CA SER A 76 -12.67 8.37 15.50
C SER A 76 -13.33 7.64 14.32
N TYR A 77 -12.55 7.16 13.34
CA TYR A 77 -13.08 6.39 12.21
C TYR A 77 -12.37 5.04 12.07
N ASN A 78 -11.06 5.07 11.88
CA ASN A 78 -10.24 3.87 11.69
C ASN A 78 -8.85 4.02 12.30
N ASP A 79 -8.70 4.90 13.28
CA ASP A 79 -7.49 5.08 14.10
C ASP A 79 -7.26 3.93 15.08
N VAL A 80 -8.22 3.02 15.22
CA VAL A 80 -8.07 1.76 15.96
C VAL A 80 -8.27 0.58 14.99
N LEU A 81 -7.22 -0.22 14.84
CA LEU A 81 -7.29 -1.52 14.17
C LEU A 81 -7.59 -2.57 15.24
N MET A 82 -8.83 -3.05 15.26
CA MET A 82 -9.31 -4.03 16.23
C MET A 82 -8.56 -5.36 16.10
N GLN A 83 -8.60 -6.16 17.17
CA GLN A 83 -8.15 -7.54 17.22
C GLN A 83 -8.77 -8.40 16.12
N ALA A 84 -8.16 -9.56 15.88
CA ALA A 84 -8.60 -10.52 14.89
C ALA A 84 -10.11 -10.84 15.01
N GLY A 85 -10.82 -10.78 13.89
CA GLY A 85 -12.26 -10.97 13.81
C GLY A 85 -12.88 -10.22 12.61
N PRO A 86 -14.22 -10.20 12.48
CA PRO A 86 -14.90 -9.56 11.35
C PRO A 86 -14.59 -8.07 11.18
N LYS A 87 -14.25 -7.38 12.27
CA LYS A 87 -13.85 -5.96 12.30
C LYS A 87 -12.34 -5.75 12.46
N GLY A 88 -11.55 -6.82 12.44
CA GLY A 88 -10.10 -6.79 12.62
C GLY A 88 -9.33 -6.36 11.39
N ASN A 89 -9.93 -5.54 10.52
CA ASN A 89 -9.28 -5.02 9.33
C ASN A 89 -9.69 -3.57 9.06
N VAL A 90 -8.80 -2.86 8.37
CA VAL A 90 -9.03 -1.52 7.85
C VAL A 90 -8.57 -1.49 6.39
N HIS A 91 -9.22 -0.69 5.54
CA HIS A 91 -8.84 -0.59 4.14
C HIS A 91 -8.93 0.82 3.58
N SER A 92 -8.21 1.04 2.49
CA SER A 92 -8.13 2.30 1.75
C SER A 92 -7.97 2.02 0.27
N ASP A 93 -8.59 2.86 -0.56
CA ASP A 93 -8.33 2.88 -1.99
C ASP A 93 -7.31 3.95 -2.32
N LEU A 94 -6.36 3.59 -3.18
CA LEU A 94 -5.24 4.40 -3.62
C LEU A 94 -5.31 4.54 -5.14
N THR A 95 -5.13 5.76 -5.62
CA THR A 95 -4.93 6.03 -7.05
C THR A 95 -3.48 6.45 -7.27
N LEU A 96 -2.74 5.63 -8.01
CA LEU A 96 -1.31 5.84 -8.28
C LEU A 96 -1.12 6.15 -9.77
N GLN A 97 -0.49 7.27 -10.09
CA GLN A 97 -0.18 7.58 -11.49
C GLN A 97 0.89 6.62 -12.02
N LYS A 98 0.69 6.14 -13.26
CA LYS A 98 1.69 5.31 -13.93
C LYS A 98 2.94 6.13 -14.23
N ASP A 99 4.09 5.50 -14.05
CA ASP A 99 5.35 6.03 -14.53
C ASP A 99 5.90 5.10 -15.61
N ARG A 100 6.07 5.64 -16.83
CA ARG A 100 6.55 4.87 -17.99
C ARG A 100 7.94 4.27 -17.76
N LYS A 101 8.78 4.88 -16.92
CA LYS A 101 10.12 4.36 -16.59
C LYS A 101 10.05 3.11 -15.70
N ILE A 102 9.07 3.06 -14.79
CA ILE A 102 8.89 1.93 -13.85
C ILE A 102 8.12 0.77 -14.50
N LEU A 103 7.25 1.08 -15.47
CA LEU A 103 6.56 0.09 -16.31
C LEU A 103 7.50 -0.77 -17.18
N ALA A 104 8.77 -0.39 -17.33
CA ALA A 104 9.77 -1.21 -17.99
C ALA A 104 10.08 -2.51 -17.23
N LEU A 105 9.72 -2.60 -15.94
CA LEU A 105 9.87 -3.82 -15.15
C LEU A 105 8.82 -4.88 -15.56
N LYS A 106 9.28 -6.08 -15.90
CA LYS A 106 8.41 -7.20 -16.32
C LYS A 106 7.49 -7.71 -15.20
N LYS A 107 7.89 -7.60 -13.93
CA LYS A 107 7.19 -8.08 -12.73
C LYS A 107 7.24 -7.06 -11.60
N GLY A 108 6.27 -7.12 -10.69
CA GLY A 108 6.33 -6.43 -9.40
C GLY A 108 6.18 -4.90 -9.43
N TRP A 109 6.02 -4.29 -10.61
CA TRP A 109 5.93 -2.84 -10.79
C TRP A 109 4.74 -2.19 -10.05
N ALA A 110 3.69 -2.97 -9.78
CA ALA A 110 2.44 -2.54 -9.14
C ALA A 110 2.46 -2.61 -7.61
N PHE A 111 3.50 -3.24 -7.05
CA PHE A 111 3.54 -3.68 -5.67
C PHE A 111 4.58 -2.88 -4.88
N PRO A 112 4.36 -2.71 -3.56
CA PRO A 112 5.35 -2.10 -2.70
C PRO A 112 6.69 -2.84 -2.74
N ARG A 113 7.78 -2.11 -2.50
CA ARG A 113 9.12 -2.67 -2.32
C ARG A 113 9.42 -2.97 -0.85
N ARG A 114 8.91 -2.14 0.06
CA ARG A 114 9.04 -2.31 1.51
C ARG A 114 7.79 -1.84 2.21
N VAL A 115 7.47 -2.51 3.31
CA VAL A 115 6.32 -2.18 4.17
C VAL A 115 6.75 -2.30 5.63
N TYR A 116 6.40 -1.30 6.43
CA TYR A 116 6.61 -1.31 7.87
C TYR A 116 5.28 -1.02 8.58
N PHE A 117 4.93 -1.81 9.57
CA PHE A 117 3.77 -1.58 10.42
C PHE A 117 4.24 -1.23 11.83
N ASN A 118 3.89 -0.04 12.32
CA ASN A 118 4.37 0.49 13.61
C ASN A 118 5.89 0.33 13.78
N GLY A 119 6.65 0.67 12.73
CA GLY A 119 8.12 0.56 12.69
C GLY A 119 8.67 -0.86 12.48
N ASN A 120 7.84 -1.91 12.56
CA ASN A 120 8.30 -3.28 12.34
C ASN A 120 8.26 -3.65 10.85
N PRO A 121 9.34 -4.20 10.26
CA PRO A 121 9.35 -4.59 8.86
C PRO A 121 8.41 -5.78 8.61
N CYS A 122 7.62 -5.69 7.54
CA CYS A 122 6.77 -6.77 7.05
C CYS A 122 7.49 -7.55 5.95
N VAL A 123 7.30 -8.88 5.97
CA VAL A 123 7.89 -9.77 4.97
C VAL A 123 7.16 -9.57 3.65
N MET A 124 7.92 -9.38 2.57
CA MET A 124 7.39 -9.25 1.22
C MET A 124 7.52 -10.58 0.48
N PRO A 125 6.58 -10.91 -0.42
CA PRO A 125 6.74 -12.04 -1.34
C PRO A 125 8.01 -11.93 -2.18
N SER A 126 8.50 -13.07 -2.67
CA SER A 126 9.58 -13.10 -3.66
C SER A 126 9.18 -12.31 -4.92
N PRO A 127 10.09 -11.53 -5.54
CA PRO A 127 9.81 -10.82 -6.79
C PRO A 127 9.24 -11.70 -7.91
N GLU A 128 9.58 -12.98 -7.93
CA GLU A 128 9.13 -13.94 -8.93
C GLU A 128 7.66 -14.31 -8.79
N SER A 129 7.11 -14.20 -7.58
CA SER A 129 5.72 -14.48 -7.23
C SER A 129 4.75 -13.39 -7.71
N TYR A 130 5.27 -12.23 -8.13
CA TYR A 130 4.42 -11.17 -8.66
C TYR A 130 3.95 -11.47 -10.09
N PRO A 131 2.69 -11.12 -10.42
CA PRO A 131 2.16 -11.28 -11.76
C PRO A 131 2.91 -10.40 -12.77
N TYR A 132 2.94 -10.87 -14.01
CA TYR A 132 3.39 -10.08 -15.15
C TYR A 132 2.38 -8.99 -15.49
N LEU A 133 2.84 -7.92 -16.15
CA LEU A 133 1.94 -6.96 -16.79
C LEU A 133 1.12 -7.70 -17.87
N PRO A 134 -0.22 -7.62 -17.87
CA PRO A 134 -1.02 -8.16 -18.96
C PRO A 134 -0.66 -7.43 -20.26
N TYR A 135 -0.45 -8.17 -21.36
CA TYR A 135 -0.08 -7.61 -22.67
C TYR A 135 -1.08 -6.55 -23.20
N SER A 136 -2.35 -6.61 -22.78
CA SER A 136 -3.42 -5.67 -23.16
C SER A 136 -3.42 -4.34 -22.37
N ALA A 137 -2.54 -4.17 -21.39
CA ALA A 137 -2.43 -2.95 -20.58
C ALA A 137 -1.86 -1.73 -21.34
N GLY A 138 -1.40 -1.92 -22.58
CA GLY A 138 -0.86 -0.88 -23.45
C GLY A 138 -1.84 -0.33 -24.49
N THR A 139 -3.05 -0.90 -24.60
CA THR A 139 -4.00 -0.60 -25.67
C THR A 139 -5.44 -0.70 -25.17
N ARG A 140 -5.94 0.37 -24.55
CA ARG A 140 -7.36 0.77 -24.52
C ARG A 140 -7.48 2.21 -24.04
#